data_AF-A0A178DN25-F1
#
_entry.id   AF-A0A178DN25-F1
#
_cell.length_a   1.000
_cell.length_b   1.000
_cell.length_c   1.000
_cell.angle_alpha   90.00
_cell.angle_beta   90.00
_cell.angle_gamma   90.00
#
_symmetry.space_group_name_H-M   'P 1'
#
loop_
_entity.id
_entity.type
_entity.pdbx_description
1 polymer ?
#
loop_
_entity_poly.entity_id
_entity_poly.type
_entity_poly.pdbx_seq_one_letter_code
_entity_poly.pdbx_strand_id
1 'polypeptide(L)'
;METDNEYYEVRVSPGKGYGCFALKPIKRGTRILEEKALFKIYKAYYTREDVESAYSHLSPEQKAIYSTLASNHGQDPKQWPSQIHHSVRPRERQRVEDQHEARIAKEATIMSIFQTNCMEMRQGTGLYVHASRFNHSCNPNAAFSFNGNLGMETVHIMHDVAEGEELTFSYCDMSHDKATRAWELKHYGFKCDCRACTEDERDVNGFAYKSRVRRFRIMDLESETRCKRGLLLESNAKDRMFVTKLVELATLYLSEGNYSARLAGVYLDIVLVCEMHNDLGMAVRGAAKAEEVKRMIQGTDHPEYELFIDVKNRVEAKLAEVQAAQGDEVKTALVKANALLEKATLEEVMAGAKE
;
A
#
# COMPACT_ATOMS: atom_id res chain seq x y z
N MET A 1 2.08 -20.16 19.08
CA MET A 1 3.10 -19.10 18.89
C MET A 1 2.56 -17.90 19.60
N GLU A 2 2.94 -17.70 20.86
CA GLU A 2 2.71 -16.42 21.51
C GLU A 2 3.64 -15.42 20.83
N THR A 3 3.05 -14.38 20.23
CA THR A 3 3.80 -13.19 19.88
C THR A 3 3.91 -12.38 21.15
N ASP A 4 5.10 -12.29 21.73
CA ASP A 4 5.39 -11.30 22.76
C ASP A 4 5.42 -9.92 22.09
N ASN A 5 4.23 -9.42 21.74
CA ASN A 5 4.01 -8.16 21.05
C ASN A 5 3.00 -7.36 21.89
N GLU A 6 3.40 -6.16 22.31
CA GLU A 6 2.59 -5.32 23.19
C GLU A 6 1.39 -4.65 22.49
N TYR A 7 1.31 -4.73 21.16
CA TYR A 7 0.28 -4.06 20.35
C TYR A 7 -0.84 -5.00 19.94
N TYR A 8 -0.55 -6.27 19.69
CA TYR A 8 -1.53 -7.23 19.19
C TYR A 8 -1.25 -8.66 19.64
N GLU A 9 -2.31 -9.45 19.67
CA GLU A 9 -2.25 -10.90 19.82
C GLU A 9 -2.64 -11.60 18.52
N VAL A 10 -2.13 -12.81 18.32
CA VAL A 10 -2.57 -13.70 17.24
C VAL A 10 -3.56 -14.71 17.81
N ARG A 11 -4.78 -14.71 17.29
CA ARG A 11 -5.83 -15.67 17.68
C ARG A 11 -6.62 -16.16 16.48
N VAL A 12 -7.44 -17.18 16.70
CA VAL A 12 -8.29 -17.76 15.64
C VAL A 12 -9.26 -16.69 15.13
N SER A 13 -9.27 -16.49 13.81
CA SER A 13 -10.17 -15.60 13.09
C SER A 13 -11.18 -16.47 12.31
N PRO A 14 -12.48 -16.42 12.65
CA PRO A 14 -13.49 -17.28 12.03
C PRO A 14 -13.49 -17.21 10.50
N GLY A 15 -13.32 -18.36 9.84
CA GLY A 15 -13.29 -18.46 8.37
C GLY A 15 -12.01 -17.94 7.70
N LYS A 16 -11.03 -17.43 8.47
CA LYS A 16 -9.76 -16.87 7.97
C LYS A 16 -8.52 -17.55 8.58
N GLY A 17 -8.71 -18.53 9.47
CA GLY A 17 -7.62 -19.23 10.15
C GLY A 17 -7.18 -18.45 11.39
N TYR A 18 -6.08 -17.72 11.29
CA TYR A 18 -5.57 -16.86 12.37
C TYR A 18 -5.58 -15.40 11.92
N GLY A 19 -5.70 -14.47 12.87
CA GLY A 19 -5.65 -13.04 12.63
C GLY A 19 -4.91 -12.33 13.76
N CYS A 20 -4.38 -11.15 13.47
CA CYS A 20 -3.80 -10.24 14.45
C CYS A 20 -4.88 -9.29 14.98
N PHE A 21 -5.03 -9.18 16.30
CA PHE A 21 -6.05 -8.33 16.93
C PHE A 21 -5.40 -7.38 17.94
N ALA A 22 -5.75 -6.10 17.88
CA ALA A 22 -5.16 -5.08 18.73
C ALA A 22 -5.46 -5.32 20.22
N LEU A 23 -4.44 -5.25 21.07
CA LEU A 23 -4.55 -5.39 22.53
C LEU A 23 -4.93 -4.08 23.22
N LYS A 24 -4.77 -2.95 22.53
CA LYS A 24 -5.01 -1.59 23.01
C LYS A 24 -5.28 -0.66 21.83
N PRO A 25 -5.82 0.55 22.04
CA PRO A 25 -5.92 1.52 20.97
C PRO A 25 -4.53 1.87 20.40
N ILE A 26 -4.39 1.85 19.08
CA ILE A 26 -3.11 2.12 18.40
C ILE A 26 -3.27 3.34 17.49
N LYS A 27 -2.34 4.28 17.61
CA LYS A 27 -2.38 5.50 16.79
C LYS A 27 -1.77 5.27 15.41
N ARG A 28 -2.32 5.97 14.43
CA ARG A 28 -1.75 6.08 13.09
C ARG A 28 -0.27 6.45 13.16
N GLY A 29 0.53 5.79 12.33
CA GLY A 29 1.98 5.97 12.24
C GLY A 29 2.80 5.14 13.24
N THR A 30 2.14 4.42 14.16
CA THR A 30 2.84 3.53 15.11
C THR A 30 3.43 2.34 14.36
N ARG A 31 4.73 2.10 14.56
CA ARG A 31 5.40 0.86 14.14
C ARG A 31 5.07 -0.24 15.15
N ILE A 32 4.44 -1.31 14.68
CA ILE A 32 3.93 -2.39 15.54
C ILE A 32 4.68 -3.72 15.36
N LEU A 33 5.49 -3.84 14.31
CA LEU A 33 6.29 -5.04 14.04
C LEU A 33 7.58 -4.67 13.31
N GLU A 34 8.66 -5.29 13.72
CA GLU A 34 9.93 -5.40 13.00
C GLU A 34 10.29 -6.88 12.93
N GLU A 35 10.40 -7.44 11.74
CA GLU A 35 10.55 -8.89 11.57
C GLU A 35 11.66 -9.24 10.58
N LYS A 36 12.59 -10.09 11.03
CA LYS A 36 13.53 -10.76 10.13
C LYS A 36 12.79 -11.84 9.34
N ALA A 37 13.06 -11.90 8.05
CA ALA A 37 12.53 -12.98 7.21
C ALA A 37 12.98 -14.35 7.73
N LEU A 38 12.07 -15.32 7.68
CA LEU A 38 12.41 -16.74 7.87
C LEU A 38 13.42 -17.18 6.82
N PHE A 39 13.19 -16.78 5.56
CA PHE A 39 14.17 -16.82 4.48
C PHE A 39 13.82 -15.81 3.38
N LYS A 40 14.80 -15.50 2.52
CA LYS A 40 14.72 -14.53 1.43
C LYS A 40 15.17 -15.17 0.12
N ILE A 41 14.56 -14.74 -0.99
CA ILE A 41 14.98 -15.10 -2.35
C ILE A 41 15.28 -13.80 -3.09
N TYR A 42 16.55 -13.58 -3.45
CA TYR A 42 17.01 -12.36 -4.12
C TYR A 42 16.88 -12.43 -5.64
N LYS A 43 15.67 -12.74 -6.13
CA LYS A 43 15.35 -12.82 -7.56
C LYS A 43 14.00 -12.16 -7.81
N ALA A 44 13.94 -11.28 -8.82
CA ALA A 44 12.69 -10.64 -9.24
C ALA A 44 11.66 -11.66 -9.76
N TYR A 45 12.14 -12.76 -10.34
CA TYR A 45 11.32 -13.88 -10.77
C TYR A 45 11.95 -15.15 -10.23
N TYR A 46 11.44 -15.63 -9.10
CA TYR A 46 11.87 -16.89 -8.50
C TYR A 46 11.23 -18.08 -9.19
N THR A 47 11.89 -19.23 -9.16
CA THR A 47 11.36 -20.52 -9.63
C THR A 47 10.96 -21.42 -8.46
N ARG A 48 10.43 -22.61 -8.77
CA ARG A 48 10.11 -23.61 -7.74
C ARG A 48 11.36 -24.08 -7.00
N GLU A 49 12.40 -24.34 -7.75
CA GLU A 49 13.71 -24.81 -7.27
C GLU A 49 14.35 -23.77 -6.34
N ASP A 50 14.16 -22.47 -6.61
CA ASP A 50 14.67 -21.41 -5.74
C ASP A 50 14.03 -21.46 -4.34
N VAL A 51 12.71 -21.67 -4.28
CA VAL A 51 11.96 -21.77 -3.02
C VAL A 51 12.33 -23.06 -2.29
N GLU A 52 12.38 -24.19 -2.99
CA GLU A 52 12.73 -25.49 -2.41
C GLU A 52 14.18 -25.49 -1.89
N SER A 53 15.10 -24.86 -2.62
CA SER A 53 16.48 -24.67 -2.17
C SER A 53 16.53 -23.83 -0.90
N ALA A 54 15.87 -22.67 -0.87
CA ALA A 54 15.83 -21.82 0.33
C ALA A 54 15.19 -22.54 1.53
N TYR A 55 14.09 -23.27 1.31
CA TYR A 55 13.43 -24.08 2.32
C TYR A 55 14.32 -25.21 2.85
N SER A 56 15.15 -25.84 2.00
CA SER A 56 16.00 -26.96 2.41
C SER A 56 16.99 -26.58 3.52
N HIS A 57 17.45 -25.32 3.52
CA HIS A 57 18.38 -24.75 4.50
C HIS A 57 17.73 -24.38 5.86
N LEU A 58 16.41 -24.46 5.99
CA LEU A 58 15.73 -24.23 7.27
C LEU A 58 15.98 -25.37 8.25
N SER A 59 16.14 -25.02 9.54
CA SER A 59 16.19 -25.99 10.63
C SER A 59 14.86 -26.76 10.77
N PRO A 60 14.85 -27.92 11.46
CA PRO A 60 13.60 -28.63 11.75
C PRO A 60 12.54 -27.76 12.44
N GLU A 61 12.95 -26.90 13.37
CA GLU A 61 12.07 -25.97 14.09
C GLU A 61 11.50 -24.92 13.15
N GLN A 62 12.33 -24.34 12.27
CA GLN A 62 11.88 -23.38 11.26
C GLN A 62 10.93 -24.01 10.25
N LYS A 63 11.14 -25.27 9.86
CA LYS A 63 10.23 -26.02 8.99
C LYS A 63 8.88 -26.30 9.67
N ALA A 64 8.90 -26.60 10.98
CA ALA A 64 7.68 -26.74 11.76
C ALA A 64 6.90 -25.43 11.81
N ILE A 65 7.58 -24.29 12.05
CA ILE A 65 6.99 -22.95 12.00
C ILE A 65 6.39 -22.68 10.61
N TYR A 66 7.15 -22.93 9.54
CA TYR A 66 6.72 -22.74 8.16
C TYR A 66 5.43 -23.49 7.84
N SER A 67 5.33 -24.75 8.27
CA SER A 67 4.14 -25.59 8.07
C SER A 67 2.87 -24.97 8.68
N THR A 68 3.01 -24.22 9.78
CA THR A 68 1.87 -23.52 10.40
C THR A 68 1.34 -22.34 9.58
N LEU A 69 2.01 -21.93 8.51
CA LEU A 69 1.58 -20.88 7.58
C LEU A 69 0.68 -21.42 6.46
N ALA A 70 0.37 -22.72 6.47
CA ALA A 70 -0.56 -23.30 5.51
C ALA A 70 -1.90 -22.56 5.49
N SER A 71 -2.35 -22.22 4.28
CA SER A 71 -3.63 -21.57 4.03
C SER A 71 -4.75 -22.61 3.89
N ASN A 72 -5.96 -22.19 3.53
CA ASN A 72 -7.11 -23.09 3.46
C ASN A 72 -7.06 -24.04 2.24
N HIS A 73 -6.70 -25.30 2.47
CA HIS A 73 -6.60 -26.39 1.47
C HIS A 73 -7.86 -27.27 1.45
N GLY A 74 -7.99 -28.16 0.45
CA GLY A 74 -9.08 -29.13 0.36
C GLY A 74 -10.45 -28.55 -0.01
N GLN A 75 -10.48 -27.42 -0.73
CA GLN A 75 -11.72 -26.74 -1.10
C GLN A 75 -12.46 -27.46 -2.25
N ASP A 76 -13.78 -27.24 -2.35
CA ASP A 76 -14.58 -27.80 -3.45
C ASP A 76 -14.09 -27.26 -4.81
N PRO A 77 -13.62 -28.13 -5.73
CA PRO A 77 -13.16 -27.73 -7.05
C PRO A 77 -14.17 -26.90 -7.84
N LYS A 78 -15.48 -27.06 -7.58
CA LYS A 78 -16.55 -26.31 -8.25
C LYS A 78 -16.56 -24.81 -7.94
N GLN A 79 -15.91 -24.39 -6.85
CA GLN A 79 -15.79 -22.98 -6.49
C GLN A 79 -14.75 -22.23 -7.35
N TRP A 80 -13.99 -22.98 -8.16
CA TRP A 80 -12.88 -22.49 -8.95
C TRP A 80 -13.20 -22.58 -10.44
N PRO A 81 -12.69 -21.65 -11.27
CA PRO A 81 -12.87 -21.73 -12.72
C PRO A 81 -12.24 -23.04 -13.24
N SER A 82 -13.03 -23.85 -13.94
CA SER A 82 -12.57 -25.10 -14.56
C SER A 82 -11.90 -24.89 -15.93
N GLN A 83 -11.90 -23.65 -16.44
CA GLN A 83 -11.34 -23.30 -17.74
C GLN A 83 -10.58 -21.97 -17.64
N ILE A 84 -9.47 -21.89 -18.36
CA ILE A 84 -8.64 -20.69 -18.48
C ILE A 84 -8.72 -20.21 -19.93
N HIS A 85 -9.15 -18.98 -20.14
CA HIS A 85 -9.33 -18.39 -21.47
C HIS A 85 -8.06 -18.54 -22.33
N HIS A 86 -8.21 -18.83 -23.62
CA HIS A 86 -7.08 -19.14 -24.50
C HIS A 86 -6.11 -17.96 -24.69
N SER A 87 -6.55 -16.72 -24.50
CA SER A 87 -5.70 -15.51 -24.57
C SER A 87 -4.78 -15.33 -23.36
N VAL A 88 -4.96 -16.09 -22.28
CA VAL A 88 -4.09 -16.03 -21.10
C VAL A 88 -2.70 -16.56 -21.48
N ARG A 89 -1.68 -15.71 -21.27
CA ARG A 89 -0.28 -16.01 -21.60
C ARG A 89 0.21 -17.26 -20.85
N PRO A 90 1.14 -18.04 -21.40
CA PRO A 90 1.56 -19.32 -20.81
C PRO A 90 2.00 -19.23 -19.34
N ARG A 91 2.80 -18.22 -18.99
CA ARG A 91 3.24 -18.00 -17.60
C ARG A 91 2.08 -17.74 -16.64
N GLU A 92 1.12 -16.93 -17.09
CA GLU A 92 -0.05 -16.58 -16.29
C GLU A 92 -1.00 -17.77 -16.16
N ARG A 93 -1.13 -18.58 -17.22
CA ARG A 93 -1.86 -19.85 -17.18
C ARG A 93 -1.27 -20.80 -16.14
N GLN A 94 0.04 -21.03 -16.17
CA GLN A 94 0.71 -21.88 -15.19
C GLN A 94 0.49 -21.37 -13.77
N ARG A 95 0.59 -20.04 -13.56
CA ARG A 95 0.30 -19.42 -12.26
C ARG A 95 -1.12 -19.75 -11.80
N VAL A 96 -2.13 -19.58 -12.66
CA VAL A 96 -3.52 -19.87 -12.31
C VAL A 96 -3.74 -21.37 -12.01
N GLU A 97 -3.09 -22.26 -12.77
CA GLU A 97 -3.15 -23.71 -12.56
C GLU A 97 -2.53 -24.10 -11.21
N ASP A 98 -1.33 -23.62 -10.90
CA ASP A 98 -0.65 -23.86 -9.62
C ASP A 98 -1.51 -23.38 -8.43
N GLN A 99 -2.11 -22.20 -8.57
CA GLN A 99 -2.99 -21.63 -7.55
C GLN A 99 -4.26 -22.47 -7.38
N HIS A 100 -4.87 -22.92 -8.47
CA HIS A 100 -6.04 -23.79 -8.41
C HIS A 100 -5.71 -25.12 -7.73
N GLU A 101 -4.62 -25.78 -8.15
CA GLU A 101 -4.14 -27.03 -7.55
C GLU A 101 -3.91 -26.85 -6.04
N ALA A 102 -3.25 -25.76 -5.65
CA ALA A 102 -3.03 -25.41 -4.25
C ALA A 102 -4.31 -25.18 -3.43
N ARG A 103 -5.49 -24.95 -4.03
CA ARG A 103 -6.75 -24.81 -3.27
C ARG A 103 -7.52 -26.12 -3.16
N ILE A 104 -7.45 -26.97 -4.18
CA ILE A 104 -8.17 -28.24 -4.20
C ILE A 104 -7.38 -29.39 -3.58
N ALA A 105 -6.05 -29.30 -3.56
CA ALA A 105 -5.19 -30.30 -2.94
C ALA A 105 -5.49 -30.40 -1.44
N LYS A 106 -5.46 -31.61 -0.90
CA LYS A 106 -5.74 -31.88 0.53
C LYS A 106 -4.63 -31.35 1.44
N GLU A 107 -3.39 -31.45 0.98
CA GLU A 107 -2.20 -31.10 1.76
C GLU A 107 -1.52 -29.86 1.18
N ALA A 108 -0.91 -29.08 2.07
CA ALA A 108 -0.10 -27.94 1.68
C ALA A 108 1.25 -28.40 1.13
N THR A 109 1.70 -27.78 0.04
CA THR A 109 3.05 -27.93 -0.50
C THR A 109 3.94 -26.77 -0.05
N ILE A 110 5.26 -26.97 -0.11
CA ILE A 110 6.26 -25.90 0.12
C ILE A 110 5.89 -24.67 -0.71
N MET A 111 5.58 -24.85 -2.00
CA MET A 111 5.23 -23.76 -2.90
C MET A 111 3.94 -23.05 -2.51
N SER A 112 2.87 -23.79 -2.18
CA SER A 112 1.57 -23.19 -1.86
C SER A 112 1.60 -22.34 -0.59
N ILE A 113 2.39 -22.77 0.42
CA ILE A 113 2.63 -21.98 1.63
C ILE A 113 3.41 -20.73 1.26
N PHE A 114 4.47 -20.86 0.47
CA PHE A 114 5.31 -19.72 0.11
C PHE A 114 4.50 -18.64 -0.63
N GLN A 115 3.80 -19.02 -1.70
CA GLN A 115 3.08 -18.08 -2.56
C GLN A 115 2.00 -17.28 -1.84
N THR A 116 1.38 -17.86 -0.79
CA THR A 116 0.30 -17.19 -0.05
C THR A 116 0.79 -16.34 1.12
N ASN A 117 2.09 -16.36 1.43
CA ASN A 117 2.67 -15.71 2.60
C ASN A 117 3.91 -14.87 2.27
N CYS A 118 4.47 -14.98 1.06
CA CYS A 118 5.64 -14.21 0.67
C CYS A 118 5.27 -12.75 0.38
N MET A 119 6.17 -11.84 0.77
CA MET A 119 6.04 -10.40 0.55
C MET A 119 7.14 -9.92 -0.38
N GLU A 120 6.81 -8.92 -1.22
CA GLU A 120 7.78 -8.32 -2.11
C GLU A 120 8.80 -7.49 -1.32
N MET A 121 10.06 -7.60 -1.70
CA MET A 121 11.16 -6.78 -1.22
C MET A 121 11.78 -6.07 -2.42
N ARG A 122 12.48 -4.95 -2.19
CA ARG A 122 13.11 -4.17 -3.27
C ARG A 122 13.96 -4.99 -4.25
N GLN A 123 14.58 -6.09 -3.79
CA GLN A 123 15.36 -6.99 -4.63
C GLN A 123 14.96 -8.46 -4.43
N GLY A 124 13.68 -8.77 -4.48
CA GLY A 124 13.18 -10.16 -4.47
C GLY A 124 11.99 -10.34 -3.56
N THR A 125 11.94 -11.44 -2.82
CA THR A 125 10.83 -11.75 -1.92
C THR A 125 11.30 -12.38 -0.61
N GLY A 126 10.56 -12.13 0.47
CA GLY A 126 10.82 -12.69 1.79
C GLY A 126 9.56 -13.33 2.36
N LEU A 127 9.76 -14.34 3.22
CA LEU A 127 8.68 -14.94 4.00
C LEU A 127 8.83 -14.56 5.46
N TYR A 128 7.75 -14.07 6.08
CA TYR A 128 7.74 -13.47 7.41
C TYR A 128 6.63 -14.10 8.24
N VAL A 129 6.97 -14.74 9.36
CA VAL A 129 6.06 -15.60 10.12
C VAL A 129 4.93 -14.81 10.76
N HIS A 130 5.24 -13.67 11.38
CA HIS A 130 4.28 -12.83 12.08
C HIS A 130 3.51 -11.94 11.12
N ALA A 131 4.18 -11.32 10.14
CA ALA A 131 3.51 -10.52 9.13
C ALA A 131 2.52 -11.35 8.29
N SER A 132 2.78 -12.65 8.10
CA SER A 132 1.85 -13.58 7.43
C SER A 132 0.53 -13.84 8.19
N ARG A 133 0.40 -13.39 9.44
CA ARG A 133 -0.83 -13.54 10.24
C ARG A 133 -1.82 -12.39 10.09
N PHE A 134 -1.44 -11.32 9.41
CA PHE A 134 -2.32 -10.19 9.16
C PHE A 134 -3.29 -10.55 8.04
N ASN A 135 -4.58 -10.62 8.36
CA ASN A 135 -5.62 -10.95 7.39
C ASN A 135 -5.85 -9.83 6.35
N HIS A 136 -6.64 -10.14 5.34
CA HIS A 136 -6.96 -9.18 4.29
C HIS A 136 -8.13 -8.25 4.62
N SER A 137 -7.99 -6.98 4.25
CA SER A 137 -9.09 -6.06 3.96
C SER A 137 -8.77 -5.25 2.69
N CYS A 138 -9.77 -4.96 1.86
CA CYS A 138 -9.59 -4.04 0.72
C CYS A 138 -9.43 -2.57 1.17
N ASN A 139 -9.75 -2.29 2.44
CA ASN A 139 -9.50 -1.03 3.14
C ASN A 139 -8.72 -1.38 4.43
N PRO A 140 -7.42 -1.69 4.30
CA PRO A 140 -6.60 -2.15 5.43
C PRO A 140 -6.28 -1.03 6.43
N ASN A 141 -5.94 -1.41 7.66
CA ASN A 141 -5.50 -0.51 8.72
C ASN A 141 -3.99 -0.58 9.02
N ALA A 142 -3.26 -1.50 8.40
CA ALA A 142 -1.81 -1.59 8.49
C ALA A 142 -1.16 -1.77 7.11
N ALA A 143 0.09 -1.37 6.99
CA ALA A 143 0.91 -1.61 5.80
C ALA A 143 2.29 -2.14 6.21
N PHE A 144 2.77 -3.09 5.41
CA PHE A 144 4.14 -3.59 5.52
C PHE A 144 5.05 -2.85 4.54
N SER A 145 6.31 -2.69 4.93
CA SER A 145 7.38 -2.22 4.07
C SER A 145 8.72 -2.79 4.52
N PHE A 146 9.47 -3.33 3.56
CA PHE A 146 10.84 -3.78 3.79
C PHE A 146 11.77 -2.59 4.04
N ASN A 147 12.35 -2.51 5.24
CA ASN A 147 13.36 -1.51 5.58
C ASN A 147 14.77 -2.05 5.28
N GLY A 148 15.39 -1.52 4.23
CA GLY A 148 16.73 -1.93 3.79
C GLY A 148 17.85 -1.60 4.79
N ASN A 149 17.70 -0.56 5.61
CA ASN A 149 18.70 -0.20 6.62
C ASN A 149 18.69 -1.17 7.79
N LEU A 150 17.52 -1.69 8.17
CA LEU A 150 17.36 -2.71 9.22
C LEU A 150 17.53 -4.14 8.68
N GLY A 151 17.31 -4.35 7.39
CA GLY A 151 17.24 -5.67 6.76
C GLY A 151 16.00 -6.47 7.16
N MET A 152 14.93 -5.80 7.60
CA MET A 152 13.71 -6.38 8.19
C MET A 152 12.44 -5.87 7.50
N GLU A 153 11.36 -6.63 7.60
CA GLU A 153 10.01 -6.15 7.31
C GLU A 153 9.54 -5.27 8.48
N THR A 154 8.95 -4.12 8.17
CA THR A 154 8.35 -3.25 9.18
C THR A 154 6.87 -3.10 8.91
N VAL A 155 6.06 -3.07 9.97
CA VAL A 155 4.60 -2.87 9.85
C VAL A 155 4.21 -1.62 10.60
N HIS A 156 3.52 -0.71 9.91
CA HIS A 156 3.03 0.53 10.48
C HIS A 156 1.51 0.63 10.33
N ILE A 157 0.87 1.24 11.33
CA ILE A 157 -0.55 1.50 11.34
C ILE A 157 -0.90 2.70 10.43
N MET A 158 -1.83 2.49 9.49
CA MET A 158 -2.29 3.51 8.55
C MET A 158 -3.47 4.33 9.05
N HIS A 159 -4.27 3.80 9.97
CA HIS A 159 -5.45 4.45 10.57
C HIS A 159 -5.48 4.18 12.06
N ASP A 160 -6.03 5.08 12.88
CA ASP A 160 -6.24 4.78 14.30
C ASP A 160 -7.05 3.48 14.44
N VAL A 161 -6.57 2.56 15.28
CA VAL A 161 -7.13 1.23 15.51
C VAL A 161 -7.70 1.17 16.93
N ALA A 162 -8.91 0.63 17.08
CA ALA A 162 -9.51 0.41 18.38
C ALA A 162 -9.00 -0.90 19.03
N GLU A 163 -9.08 -0.98 20.36
CA GLU A 163 -8.83 -2.24 21.08
C GLU A 163 -9.77 -3.35 20.58
N GLY A 164 -9.23 -4.54 20.36
CA GLY A 164 -9.95 -5.70 19.85
C GLY A 164 -10.19 -5.71 18.34
N GLU A 165 -9.89 -4.62 17.62
CA GLU A 165 -10.01 -4.55 16.16
C GLU A 165 -8.97 -5.45 15.46
N GLU A 166 -9.36 -6.08 14.35
CA GLU A 166 -8.46 -6.92 13.54
C GLU A 166 -7.51 -6.03 12.73
N LEU A 167 -6.21 -6.31 12.83
CA LEU A 167 -5.16 -5.69 12.03
C LEU A 167 -5.07 -6.39 10.68
N THR A 168 -5.12 -5.60 9.60
CA THR A 168 -5.25 -6.13 8.24
C THR A 168 -4.32 -5.47 7.24
N PHE A 169 -3.91 -6.25 6.23
CA PHE A 169 -3.21 -5.81 5.04
C PHE A 169 -4.11 -5.86 3.80
N SER A 170 -3.65 -5.26 2.70
CA SER A 170 -4.21 -5.56 1.38
C SER A 170 -3.35 -6.62 0.70
N TYR A 171 -3.97 -7.73 0.28
CA TYR A 171 -3.31 -8.80 -0.49
C TYR A 171 -3.46 -8.59 -2.00
N CYS A 172 -4.20 -7.57 -2.38
CA CYS A 172 -4.46 -7.18 -3.76
C CYS A 172 -4.16 -5.69 -3.93
N ASP A 173 -4.20 -5.20 -5.17
CA ASP A 173 -4.10 -3.76 -5.38
C ASP A 173 -5.36 -3.06 -4.82
N MET A 174 -5.15 -2.06 -3.95
CA MET A 174 -6.25 -1.30 -3.36
C MET A 174 -6.97 -0.42 -4.39
N SER A 175 -6.37 -0.15 -5.54
CA SER A 175 -6.99 0.66 -6.59
C SER A 175 -7.94 -0.15 -7.48
N HIS A 176 -7.78 -1.47 -7.57
CA HIS A 176 -8.58 -2.31 -8.47
C HIS A 176 -10.08 -2.30 -8.13
N ASP A 177 -10.92 -2.53 -9.14
CA ASP A 177 -12.36 -2.72 -8.98
C ASP A 177 -12.69 -4.02 -8.22
N LYS A 178 -13.95 -4.16 -7.78
CA LYS A 178 -14.37 -5.30 -6.95
C LYS A 178 -14.21 -6.65 -7.63
N ALA A 179 -14.49 -6.76 -8.93
CA ALA A 179 -14.38 -8.02 -9.66
C ALA A 179 -12.90 -8.44 -9.80
N THR A 180 -12.03 -7.48 -10.13
CA THR A 180 -10.59 -7.69 -10.19
C THR A 180 -10.01 -8.10 -8.84
N ARG A 181 -10.36 -7.39 -7.75
CA ARG A 181 -9.92 -7.78 -6.40
C ARG A 181 -10.44 -9.16 -6.01
N ALA A 182 -11.71 -9.46 -6.28
CA ALA A 182 -12.28 -10.78 -6.00
C ALA A 182 -11.54 -11.89 -6.77
N TRP A 183 -11.10 -11.63 -8.00
CA TRP A 183 -10.27 -12.53 -8.78
C TRP A 183 -8.88 -12.74 -8.17
N GLU A 184 -8.17 -11.66 -7.80
CA GLU A 184 -6.84 -11.73 -7.19
C GLU A 184 -6.86 -12.49 -5.86
N LEU A 185 -7.90 -12.25 -5.05
CA LEU A 185 -8.07 -12.88 -3.74
C LEU A 185 -8.43 -14.37 -3.82
N LYS A 186 -8.87 -14.86 -4.99
CA LYS A 186 -9.05 -16.30 -5.20
C LYS A 186 -7.77 -17.06 -4.87
N HIS A 187 -6.59 -16.53 -5.17
CA HIS A 187 -5.34 -17.23 -4.80
C HIS A 187 -5.30 -17.68 -3.32
N TYR A 188 -5.85 -16.88 -2.42
CA TYR A 188 -5.81 -17.10 -0.98
C TYR A 188 -6.93 -17.99 -0.44
N GLY A 189 -7.90 -18.38 -1.28
CA GLY A 189 -8.91 -19.36 -0.88
C GLY A 189 -10.01 -18.81 0.02
N PHE A 190 -10.29 -17.50 -0.02
CA PHE A 190 -11.37 -16.88 0.75
C PHE A 190 -12.13 -15.83 -0.07
N LYS A 191 -13.30 -15.41 0.43
CA LYS A 191 -14.06 -14.26 -0.09
C LYS A 191 -13.92 -13.10 0.88
N CYS A 192 -13.49 -11.93 0.39
CA CYS A 192 -13.38 -10.74 1.23
C CYS A 192 -14.75 -10.32 1.80
N ASP A 193 -14.77 -10.03 3.10
CA ASP A 193 -15.93 -9.63 3.88
C ASP A 193 -15.92 -8.15 4.30
N CYS A 194 -14.90 -7.38 3.88
CA CYS A 194 -14.80 -5.96 4.21
C CYS A 194 -15.97 -5.16 3.62
N ARG A 195 -16.23 -3.99 4.22
CA ARG A 195 -17.33 -3.10 3.84
C ARG A 195 -17.39 -2.72 2.36
N ALA A 196 -16.25 -2.57 1.66
CA ALA A 196 -16.23 -2.31 0.22
C ALA A 196 -16.73 -3.49 -0.63
N CYS A 197 -16.68 -4.70 -0.08
CA CYS A 197 -17.05 -5.94 -0.77
C CYS A 197 -18.45 -6.43 -0.37
N THR A 198 -18.90 -6.16 0.86
CA THR A 198 -20.15 -6.70 1.43
C THR A 198 -21.32 -5.73 1.47
N GLU A 199 -21.10 -4.42 1.57
CA GLU A 199 -22.19 -3.45 1.49
C GLU A 199 -22.80 -3.39 0.06
N ASP A 200 -24.04 -2.88 -0.05
CA ASP A 200 -24.76 -2.76 -1.32
C ASP A 200 -24.15 -1.67 -2.22
N GLU A 201 -23.61 -2.06 -3.37
CA GLU A 201 -23.07 -1.13 -4.38
C GLU A 201 -24.15 -0.36 -5.15
N ARG A 202 -25.44 -0.52 -4.83
CA ARG A 202 -26.55 0.26 -5.41
C ARG A 202 -27.01 1.40 -4.50
N ASP A 203 -26.67 1.35 -3.21
CA ASP A 203 -26.92 2.47 -2.31
C ASP A 203 -25.89 3.58 -2.57
N VAL A 204 -26.31 4.62 -3.27
CA VAL A 204 -25.46 5.77 -3.64
C VAL A 204 -24.84 6.49 -2.44
N ASN A 205 -25.44 6.36 -1.26
CA ASN A 205 -24.93 6.94 -0.02
C ASN A 205 -24.03 5.98 0.76
N GLY A 206 -24.13 4.68 0.47
CA GLY A 206 -23.35 3.60 1.07
C GLY A 206 -21.87 3.68 0.72
N PHE A 207 -21.03 3.03 1.54
CA PHE A 207 -19.58 3.10 1.35
C PHE A 207 -19.13 2.27 0.17
N ALA A 208 -19.71 1.10 -0.07
CA ALA A 208 -19.35 0.28 -1.23
C ALA A 208 -19.57 1.03 -2.56
N TYR A 209 -20.70 1.74 -2.75
CA TYR A 209 -20.92 2.55 -3.95
C TYR A 209 -19.86 3.65 -4.10
N LYS A 210 -19.64 4.44 -3.04
CA LYS A 210 -18.65 5.53 -3.04
C LYS A 210 -17.25 4.99 -3.31
N SER A 211 -16.90 3.85 -2.72
CA SER A 211 -15.61 3.19 -2.93
C SER A 211 -15.44 2.69 -4.36
N ARG A 212 -16.48 2.07 -4.94
CA ARG A 212 -16.49 1.67 -6.35
C ARG A 212 -16.24 2.87 -7.29
N VAL A 213 -16.93 3.99 -7.06
CA VAL A 213 -16.76 5.22 -7.86
C VAL A 213 -15.35 5.79 -7.72
N ARG A 214 -14.84 5.90 -6.49
CA ARG A 214 -13.48 6.41 -6.26
C ARG A 214 -12.41 5.52 -6.88
N ARG A 215 -12.49 4.20 -6.71
CA ARG A 215 -11.55 3.23 -7.30
C ARG A 215 -11.57 3.24 -8.82
N PHE A 216 -12.75 3.37 -9.43
CA PHE A 216 -12.85 3.54 -10.89
C PHE A 216 -12.05 4.78 -11.35
N ARG A 217 -12.23 5.92 -10.69
CA ARG A 217 -11.49 7.14 -11.05
C ARG A 217 -10.00 7.05 -10.75
N ILE A 218 -9.61 6.39 -9.65
CA ILE A 218 -8.20 6.11 -9.33
C ILE A 218 -7.56 5.28 -10.44
N MET A 219 -8.22 4.21 -10.91
CA MET A 219 -7.69 3.36 -11.99
C MET A 219 -7.49 4.14 -13.28
N ASP A 220 -8.45 5.01 -13.63
CA ASP A 220 -8.38 5.87 -14.81
C ASP A 220 -7.19 6.84 -14.72
N LEU A 221 -7.06 7.56 -13.60
CA LEU A 221 -5.93 8.45 -13.33
C LEU A 221 -4.58 7.73 -13.31
N GLU A 222 -4.49 6.54 -12.71
CA GLU A 222 -3.28 5.73 -12.72
C GLU A 222 -2.92 5.30 -14.16
N SER A 223 -3.90 4.88 -14.97
CA SER A 223 -3.66 4.56 -16.38
C SER A 223 -3.12 5.77 -17.17
N GLU A 224 -3.63 6.97 -16.88
CA GLU A 224 -3.19 8.19 -17.56
C GLU A 224 -1.83 8.73 -17.08
N THR A 225 -1.48 8.51 -15.81
CA THR A 225 -0.36 9.18 -15.14
C THR A 225 0.80 8.27 -14.77
N ARG A 226 0.58 6.98 -14.48
CA ARG A 226 1.63 6.07 -13.94
C ARG A 226 2.89 6.03 -14.79
N CYS A 227 2.74 5.86 -16.10
CA CYS A 227 3.88 5.80 -17.04
C CYS A 227 4.49 7.17 -17.34
N LYS A 228 3.90 8.27 -16.86
CA LYS A 228 4.38 9.65 -17.06
C LYS A 228 5.16 10.18 -15.86
N ARG A 229 5.19 9.45 -14.74
CA ARG A 229 5.88 9.81 -13.48
C ARG A 229 7.30 9.24 -13.46
N GLY A 230 8.05 9.49 -12.39
CA GLY A 230 9.45 9.04 -12.27
C GLY A 230 10.34 9.62 -13.38
N LEU A 231 11.03 8.75 -14.15
CA LEU A 231 11.98 9.16 -15.20
C LEU A 231 11.35 10.03 -16.30
N LEU A 232 10.04 9.93 -16.51
CA LEU A 232 9.32 10.70 -17.54
C LEU A 232 8.63 11.96 -16.97
N LEU A 233 8.72 12.20 -15.66
CA LEU A 233 8.00 13.28 -14.98
C LEU A 233 8.33 14.65 -15.58
N GLU A 234 9.61 14.97 -15.76
CA GLU A 234 10.01 16.30 -16.25
C GLU A 234 9.43 16.61 -17.64
N SER A 235 9.41 15.61 -18.53
CA SER A 235 8.86 15.79 -19.87
C SER A 235 7.35 16.01 -19.87
N ASN A 236 6.64 15.37 -18.94
CA ASN A 236 5.18 15.45 -18.82
C ASN A 236 4.72 16.60 -17.93
N ALA A 237 5.60 17.17 -17.10
CA ALA A 237 5.31 18.34 -16.29
C ALA A 237 4.85 19.53 -17.13
N LYS A 238 5.22 19.62 -18.41
CA LYS A 238 4.79 20.69 -19.32
C LYS A 238 3.26 20.78 -19.50
N ASP A 239 2.55 19.67 -19.34
CA ASP A 239 1.09 19.65 -19.35
C ASP A 239 0.54 20.19 -18.02
N ARG A 240 -0.12 21.34 -18.05
CA ARG A 240 -0.73 21.96 -16.86
C ARG A 240 -1.82 21.08 -16.22
N MET A 241 -2.45 20.21 -16.99
CA MET A 241 -3.45 19.26 -16.46
C MET A 241 -2.80 18.10 -15.71
N PHE A 242 -1.50 17.86 -15.90
CA PHE A 242 -0.81 16.75 -15.25
C PHE A 242 -0.82 16.90 -13.72
N VAL A 243 -0.44 18.06 -13.18
CA VAL A 243 -0.47 18.28 -11.73
C VAL A 243 -1.88 18.20 -11.15
N THR A 244 -2.88 18.68 -11.89
CA THR A 244 -4.29 18.60 -11.48
C THR A 244 -4.75 17.14 -11.33
N LYS A 245 -4.36 16.28 -12.28
CA LYS A 245 -4.63 14.83 -12.20
C LYS A 245 -3.93 14.16 -11.01
N LEU A 246 -2.69 14.57 -10.70
CA LEU A 246 -1.97 14.05 -9.53
C LEU A 246 -2.62 14.48 -8.21
N VAL A 247 -3.09 15.73 -8.11
CA VAL A 247 -3.81 16.24 -6.95
C VAL A 247 -5.14 15.52 -6.76
N GLU A 248 -5.89 15.28 -7.85
CA GLU A 248 -7.11 14.48 -7.81
C GLU A 248 -6.82 13.05 -7.34
N LEU A 249 -5.77 12.42 -7.86
CA LEU A 249 -5.34 11.07 -7.48
C LEU A 249 -4.98 10.98 -5.99
N ALA A 250 -4.20 11.94 -5.47
CA ALA A 250 -3.88 12.01 -4.04
C ALA A 250 -5.13 12.15 -3.17
N THR A 251 -6.08 13.00 -3.59
CA THR A 251 -7.34 13.23 -2.88
C THR A 251 -8.20 11.97 -2.84
N LEU A 252 -8.26 11.22 -3.93
CA LEU A 252 -8.99 9.95 -3.99
C LEU A 252 -8.33 8.87 -3.13
N TYR A 253 -7.00 8.81 -3.10
CA TYR A 253 -6.28 7.91 -2.19
C TYR A 253 -6.57 8.21 -0.72
N LEU A 254 -6.53 9.48 -0.31
CA LEU A 254 -6.94 9.90 1.04
C LEU A 254 -8.38 9.45 1.35
N SER A 255 -9.30 9.69 0.41
CA SER A 255 -10.73 9.40 0.57
C SER A 255 -11.04 7.90 0.64
N GLU A 256 -10.21 7.06 0.02
CA GLU A 256 -10.29 5.59 0.14
C GLU A 256 -9.60 5.04 1.39
N GLY A 257 -8.91 5.90 2.14
CA GLY A 257 -8.09 5.50 3.28
C GLY A 257 -6.80 4.78 2.86
N ASN A 258 -6.29 5.05 1.65
CA ASN A 258 -5.02 4.52 1.20
C ASN A 258 -3.88 5.49 1.57
N TYR A 259 -3.27 5.26 2.73
CA TYR A 259 -2.12 6.02 3.20
C TYR A 259 -0.76 5.37 2.89
N SER A 260 -0.72 4.42 1.94
CA SER A 260 0.50 3.68 1.61
C SER A 260 1.61 4.55 1.01
N ALA A 261 2.79 3.94 0.80
CA ALA A 261 3.93 4.57 0.13
C ALA A 261 3.59 5.13 -1.27
N ARG A 262 2.52 4.63 -1.91
CA ARG A 262 2.03 5.18 -3.19
C ARG A 262 1.53 6.61 -3.05
N LEU A 263 0.80 6.93 -1.97
CA LEU A 263 0.32 8.29 -1.71
C LEU A 263 1.51 9.24 -1.48
N ALA A 264 2.51 8.81 -0.70
CA ALA A 264 3.74 9.59 -0.52
C ALA A 264 4.43 9.86 -1.87
N GLY A 265 4.53 8.85 -2.74
CA GLY A 265 5.08 8.99 -4.09
C GLY A 265 4.29 9.99 -4.96
N VAL A 266 2.95 9.95 -4.95
CA VAL A 266 2.13 10.92 -5.70
C VAL A 266 2.32 12.34 -5.18
N TYR A 267 2.41 12.54 -3.85
CA TYR A 267 2.75 13.86 -3.31
C TYR A 267 4.12 14.33 -3.75
N LEU A 268 5.12 13.46 -3.75
CA LEU A 268 6.44 13.81 -4.25
C LEU A 268 6.39 14.22 -5.73
N ASP A 269 5.64 13.50 -6.57
CA ASP A 269 5.43 13.87 -7.97
C ASP A 269 4.78 15.27 -8.10
N ILE A 270 3.79 15.60 -7.26
CA ILE A 270 3.16 16.93 -7.22
C ILE A 270 4.20 18.00 -6.88
N VAL A 271 5.04 17.77 -5.85
CA VAL A 271 6.08 18.72 -5.42
C VAL A 271 7.02 19.04 -6.57
N LEU A 272 7.53 18.01 -7.24
CA LEU A 272 8.47 18.18 -8.34
C LEU A 272 7.85 18.95 -9.50
N VAL A 273 6.61 18.65 -9.88
CA VAL A 273 5.91 19.39 -10.94
C VAL A 273 5.67 20.84 -10.54
N CYS A 274 5.18 21.12 -9.33
CA CYS A 274 4.96 22.48 -8.83
C CYS A 274 6.26 23.28 -8.77
N GLU A 275 7.34 22.68 -8.30
CA GLU A 275 8.67 23.30 -8.26
C GLU A 275 9.15 23.68 -9.67
N MET A 276 8.96 22.81 -10.67
CA MET A 276 9.31 23.09 -12.07
C MET A 276 8.52 24.26 -12.66
N HIS A 277 7.28 24.47 -12.21
CA HIS A 277 6.43 25.61 -12.61
C HIS A 277 6.59 26.84 -11.71
N ASN A 278 7.55 26.81 -10.78
CA ASN A 278 7.78 27.88 -9.80
C ASN A 278 6.57 28.17 -8.89
N ASP A 279 5.65 27.21 -8.73
CA ASP A 279 4.59 27.24 -7.71
C ASP A 279 5.17 26.70 -6.40
N LEU A 280 6.04 27.50 -5.79
CA LEU A 280 6.76 27.12 -4.57
C LEU A 280 5.83 26.97 -3.35
N GLY A 281 4.69 27.67 -3.34
CA GLY A 281 3.69 27.54 -2.28
C GLY A 281 3.04 26.16 -2.28
N MET A 282 2.63 25.66 -3.44
CA MET A 282 2.09 24.31 -3.57
C MET A 282 3.17 23.25 -3.39
N ALA A 283 4.39 23.50 -3.85
CA ALA A 283 5.53 22.60 -3.65
C ALA A 283 5.84 22.38 -2.16
N VAL A 284 5.90 23.43 -1.34
CA VAL A 284 6.14 23.31 0.12
C VAL A 284 5.02 22.54 0.81
N ARG A 285 3.74 22.84 0.51
CA ARG A 285 2.59 22.09 1.08
C ARG A 285 2.61 20.62 0.69
N GLY A 286 2.88 20.33 -0.59
CA GLY A 286 3.04 18.98 -1.09
C GLY A 286 4.18 18.23 -0.39
N ALA A 287 5.30 18.90 -0.14
CA ALA A 287 6.48 18.29 0.48
C ALA A 287 6.24 17.95 1.94
N ALA A 288 5.55 18.83 2.68
CA ALA A 288 5.09 18.53 4.03
C ALA A 288 4.21 17.29 4.06
N LYS A 289 3.26 17.15 3.12
CA LYS A 289 2.39 15.96 3.03
C LYS A 289 3.13 14.69 2.61
N ALA A 290 4.04 14.80 1.64
CA ALA A 290 4.85 13.68 1.18
C ALA A 290 5.68 13.10 2.33
N GLU A 291 6.38 13.95 3.06
CA GLU A 291 7.18 13.57 4.23
C GLU A 291 6.31 13.01 5.35
N GLU A 292 5.20 13.68 5.70
CA GLU A 292 4.27 13.22 6.75
C GLU A 292 3.83 11.77 6.48
N VAL A 293 3.35 11.49 5.26
CA VAL A 293 2.91 10.15 4.87
C VAL A 293 4.08 9.17 4.92
N LYS A 294 5.23 9.50 4.31
CA LYS A 294 6.42 8.63 4.28
C LYS A 294 6.88 8.25 5.69
N ARG A 295 6.98 9.24 6.59
CA ARG A 295 7.34 9.05 8.00
C ARG A 295 6.37 8.11 8.70
N MET A 296 5.07 8.30 8.50
CA MET A 296 4.05 7.49 9.18
C MET A 296 4.06 6.03 8.74
N ILE A 297 4.25 5.73 7.45
CA ILE A 297 4.08 4.37 6.93
C ILE A 297 5.38 3.58 6.77
N GLN A 298 6.54 4.25 6.85
CA GLN A 298 7.85 3.64 6.68
C GLN A 298 8.86 4.02 7.77
N GLY A 299 8.66 5.12 8.49
CA GLY A 299 9.59 5.62 9.50
C GLY A 299 10.71 6.50 8.94
N THR A 300 11.37 7.25 9.82
CA THR A 300 12.47 8.17 9.47
C THR A 300 13.80 7.46 9.18
N ASP A 301 13.92 6.21 9.62
CA ASP A 301 15.06 5.32 9.43
C ASP A 301 14.99 4.53 8.11
N HIS A 302 13.92 4.68 7.33
CA HIS A 302 13.76 4.02 6.05
C HIS A 302 14.73 4.62 5.01
N PRO A 303 15.41 3.82 4.16
CA PRO A 303 16.43 4.32 3.22
C PRO A 303 15.91 5.36 2.21
N GLU A 304 14.63 5.31 1.88
CA GLU A 304 14.01 6.28 0.98
C GLU A 304 13.51 7.55 1.69
N TYR A 305 13.58 7.64 3.01
CA TYR A 305 13.07 8.81 3.74
C TYR A 305 13.89 10.07 3.47
N GLU A 306 15.22 9.93 3.33
CA GLU A 306 16.15 11.03 3.07
C GLU A 306 15.76 11.84 1.83
N LEU A 307 15.35 11.16 0.74
CA LEU A 307 14.86 11.81 -0.48
C LEU A 307 13.70 12.80 -0.22
N PHE A 308 12.78 12.45 0.68
CA PHE A 308 11.62 13.28 0.97
C PHE A 308 12.02 14.53 1.78
N ILE A 309 12.97 14.37 2.69
CA ILE A 309 13.52 15.46 3.50
C ILE A 309 14.36 16.41 2.62
N ASP A 310 15.19 15.88 1.74
CA ASP A 310 16.00 16.69 0.83
C ASP A 310 15.14 17.55 -0.08
N VAL A 311 14.09 16.96 -0.67
CA VAL A 311 13.15 17.70 -1.51
C VAL A 311 12.39 18.74 -0.70
N LYS A 312 11.93 18.40 0.52
CA LYS A 312 11.25 19.35 1.42
C LYS A 312 12.13 20.55 1.77
N ASN A 313 13.34 20.30 2.26
CA ASN A 313 14.30 21.34 2.61
C ASN A 313 14.63 22.23 1.39
N ARG A 314 14.77 21.62 0.20
CA ARG A 314 15.05 22.34 -1.05
C ARG A 314 13.93 23.32 -1.42
N VAL A 315 12.67 22.88 -1.41
CA VAL A 315 11.56 23.76 -1.81
C VAL A 315 11.25 24.83 -0.76
N GLU A 316 11.46 24.52 0.53
CA GLU A 316 11.35 25.49 1.63
C GLU A 316 12.42 26.58 1.51
N ALA A 317 13.68 26.21 1.22
CA ALA A 317 14.76 27.18 0.99
C ALA A 317 14.46 28.10 -0.20
N LYS A 318 14.01 27.54 -1.34
CA LYS A 318 13.62 28.33 -2.52
C LYS A 318 12.50 29.32 -2.22
N LEU A 319 11.47 28.90 -1.47
CA LEU A 319 10.38 29.79 -1.08
C LEU A 319 10.88 30.94 -0.18
N ALA A 320 11.74 30.62 0.79
CA ALA A 320 12.33 31.61 1.69
C ALA A 320 13.19 32.65 0.94
N GLU A 321 13.96 32.22 -0.06
CA GLU A 321 14.74 33.12 -0.92
C GLU A 321 13.84 34.09 -1.71
N VAL A 322 12.77 33.59 -2.31
CA VAL A 322 11.79 34.44 -3.03
C VAL A 322 11.11 35.43 -2.08
N GLN A 323 10.76 34.99 -0.88
CA GLN A 323 10.18 35.85 0.16
C GLN A 323 11.15 36.90 0.68
N ALA A 324 12.46 36.59 0.74
CA ALA A 324 13.48 37.54 1.15
C ALA A 324 13.77 38.58 0.05
N ALA A 325 13.64 38.21 -1.23
CA ALA A 325 13.85 39.09 -2.37
C ALA A 325 12.69 40.07 -2.63
N GLN A 326 11.47 39.74 -2.20
CA GLN A 326 10.30 40.62 -2.25
C GLN A 326 10.22 41.43 -0.93
N GLY A 327 10.44 42.74 -0.98
CA GLY A 327 10.53 43.62 0.21
C GLY A 327 9.33 43.57 1.17
N ASP A 328 9.45 44.24 2.32
CA ASP A 328 8.56 44.09 3.49
C ASP A 328 7.05 44.30 3.24
N GLU A 329 6.66 45.09 2.24
CA GLU A 329 5.25 45.27 1.84
C GLU A 329 4.64 44.00 1.23
N VAL A 330 5.41 43.23 0.46
CA VAL A 330 4.95 41.97 -0.16
C VAL A 330 5.00 40.83 0.85
N LYS A 331 5.99 40.80 1.76
CA LYS A 331 6.05 39.86 2.89
C LYS A 331 4.78 39.86 3.73
N THR A 332 4.23 41.03 4.03
CA THR A 332 3.02 41.15 4.87
C THR A 332 1.77 40.60 4.15
N ALA A 333 1.69 40.78 2.83
CA ALA A 333 0.63 40.21 2.00
C ALA A 333 0.78 38.69 1.83
N LEU A 334 2.00 38.20 1.64
CA LEU A 334 2.29 36.77 1.48
C LEU A 334 2.08 35.98 2.78
N VAL A 335 2.42 36.56 3.94
CA VAL A 335 2.16 35.93 5.25
C VAL A 335 0.66 35.86 5.53
N LYS A 336 -0.12 36.90 5.19
CA LYS A 336 -1.59 36.86 5.27
C LYS A 336 -2.19 35.85 4.30
N ALA A 337 -1.68 35.76 3.07
CA ALA A 337 -2.12 34.78 2.08
C ALA A 337 -1.80 33.34 2.51
N ASN A 338 -0.61 33.10 3.05
CA ASN A 338 -0.21 31.79 3.59
C ASN A 338 -1.04 31.40 4.84
N ALA A 339 -1.33 32.33 5.75
CA ALA A 339 -2.19 32.09 6.90
C ALA A 339 -3.67 31.84 6.52
N LEU A 340 -4.12 32.36 5.38
CA LEU A 340 -5.43 32.04 4.81
C LEU A 340 -5.41 30.69 4.08
N LEU A 341 -4.31 30.35 3.39
CA LEU A 341 -4.11 29.08 2.69
C LEU A 341 -3.87 27.88 3.62
N GLU A 342 -3.36 28.09 4.83
CA GLU A 342 -3.30 27.06 5.88
C GLU A 342 -4.68 26.73 6.46
N LYS A 343 -5.64 27.67 6.37
CA LYS A 343 -7.04 27.47 6.77
C LYS A 343 -7.90 26.90 5.64
N ALA A 344 -7.46 27.05 4.39
CA ALA A 344 -8.05 26.43 3.22
C ALA A 344 -7.82 24.92 3.25
N THR A 345 -8.76 24.19 3.85
CA THR A 345 -8.81 22.73 3.72
C THR A 345 -8.89 22.33 2.24
N LEU A 346 -8.46 21.09 1.93
CA LEU A 346 -8.43 20.49 0.58
C LEU A 346 -9.67 20.76 -0.30
N GLU A 347 -10.82 21.08 0.30
CA GLU A 347 -12.07 21.43 -0.37
C GLU A 347 -11.98 22.71 -1.24
N GLU A 348 -11.20 23.73 -0.86
CA GLU A 348 -11.11 24.98 -1.63
C GLU A 348 -10.20 24.85 -2.86
N VAL A 349 -9.17 24.01 -2.77
CA VAL A 349 -8.28 23.69 -3.92
C VAL A 349 -9.05 22.99 -5.04
N MET A 350 -10.09 22.23 -4.70
CA MET A 350 -10.96 21.57 -5.68
C MET A 350 -11.97 22.52 -6.35
N ALA A 351 -12.28 23.66 -5.73
CA ALA A 351 -13.19 24.66 -6.29
C ALA A 351 -12.53 25.55 -7.36
N GLY A 352 -11.21 25.78 -7.25
CA GLY A 352 -10.45 26.62 -8.19
C GLY A 352 -10.03 25.93 -9.50
N ALA A 353 -10.30 24.63 -9.67
CA ALA A 353 -9.97 23.86 -10.88
C ALA A 353 -11.13 23.77 -11.89
N LYS A 354 -12.16 24.61 -11.73
CA LYS A 354 -13.39 24.61 -12.57
C LYS A 354 -13.59 25.88 -13.41
N GLU A 355 -12.57 26.71 -13.58
CA GLU A 355 -12.60 27.86 -14.51
C GLU A 355 -11.64 27.70 -15.67
#